data_AF-A0A498DI40-F1
#
_entry.id   AF-A0A498DI40-F1
#
_cell.length_a   1.000
_cell.length_b   1.000
_cell.length_c   1.000
_cell.angle_alpha   90.00
_cell.angle_beta   90.00
_cell.angle_gamma   90.00
#
_symmetry.space_group_name_H-M   'P 1'
#
loop_
_entity.id
_entity.type
_entity.pdbx_description
1 polymer ?
#
loop_
_entity_poly.entity_id
_entity_poly.type
_entity_poly.pdbx_seq_one_letter_code
_entity_poly.pdbx_strand_id
1 'polypeptide(L)'
;MKRMNKGMTNNRGAIVFALAAMLMMSSANMANAYPDGPPDGDRHGQRMAEQLNLSDQQRQQVKQIRSENRESGKSIHEAMRQNRDAMHALNPGSRDYRAEVAKLADEKAELVKQMEMHRGESRAQVYAILTPEQREKEATLRSNFRKGGKEKGKWGGRDGRRGPDDRRCNK
;
A
#
# COMPACT_ATOMS: atom_id res chain seq x y z
N MET A 1 5.87 -8.78 62.17
CA MET A 1 6.75 -9.90 61.79
C MET A 1 6.09 -10.60 60.59
N LYS A 2 6.63 -10.62 59.37
CA LYS A 2 7.83 -11.35 58.93
C LYS A 2 8.33 -10.72 57.60
N ARG A 3 9.64 -10.55 57.46
CA ARG A 3 10.32 -10.00 56.28
C ARG A 3 10.64 -11.08 55.23
N MET A 4 11.00 -10.59 54.03
CA MET A 4 11.82 -11.16 52.93
C MET A 4 11.06 -11.98 51.89
N ASN A 5 10.98 -11.60 50.60
CA ASN A 5 11.93 -11.11 49.58
C ASN A 5 12.79 -12.21 48.90
N LYS A 6 12.53 -12.40 47.59
CA LYS A 6 13.32 -12.91 46.46
C LYS A 6 12.31 -13.03 45.31
N GLY A 7 12.38 -12.35 44.16
CA GLY A 7 13.52 -11.93 43.36
C GLY A 7 13.50 -12.75 42.07
N MET A 8 13.03 -12.16 40.96
CA MET A 8 13.54 -12.33 39.59
C MET A 8 12.63 -11.60 38.60
N THR A 9 13.17 -10.49 38.10
CA THR A 9 12.70 -9.69 36.97
C THR A 9 12.90 -10.45 35.66
N ASN A 10 11.85 -10.55 34.84
CA ASN A 10 11.97 -10.94 33.43
C ASN A 10 11.64 -9.75 32.53
N ASN A 11 12.72 -9.14 32.04
CA ASN A 11 12.74 -8.16 30.96
C ASN A 11 12.26 -8.78 29.64
N ARG A 12 11.20 -8.22 29.04
CA ARG A 12 10.99 -8.25 27.59
C ARG A 12 10.52 -6.87 27.10
N GLY A 13 11.51 -5.98 27.02
CA GLY A 13 11.66 -4.98 25.96
C GLY A 13 10.48 -4.07 25.66
N ALA A 14 10.25 -3.07 26.50
CA ALA A 14 9.64 -1.82 26.05
C ALA A 14 10.65 -1.08 25.16
N ILE A 15 10.46 -1.13 23.84
CA ILE A 15 11.25 -0.32 22.91
C ILE A 15 10.49 0.98 22.65
N VAL A 16 10.86 2.01 23.41
CA VAL A 16 10.53 3.40 23.15
C VAL A 16 11.43 3.89 22.02
N PHE A 17 10.89 4.09 20.81
CA PHE A 17 11.60 4.81 19.76
C PHE A 17 11.23 6.29 19.82
N ALA A 18 11.90 7.01 20.73
CA ALA A 18 12.11 8.44 20.58
C ALA A 18 13.30 8.63 19.65
N LEU A 19 13.06 9.04 18.39
CA LEU A 19 14.15 9.49 17.52
C LEU A 19 14.10 11.00 17.40
N ALA A 20 15.00 11.59 18.17
CA ALA A 20 15.42 12.97 18.13
C ALA A 20 15.98 13.33 16.75
N ALA A 21 15.71 14.56 16.33
CA ALA A 21 16.37 15.19 15.22
C ALA A 21 17.89 15.29 15.48
N MET A 22 18.71 14.65 14.64
CA MET A 22 20.10 15.01 14.45
C MET A 22 20.45 14.93 12.97
N LEU A 23 20.68 16.10 12.37
CA LEU A 23 21.56 16.23 11.22
C LEU A 23 22.98 15.81 11.66
N MET A 24 23.60 14.88 10.94
CA MET A 24 25.04 14.93 10.65
C MET A 24 25.31 14.34 9.28
N MET A 25 26.01 15.12 8.47
CA MET A 25 26.55 14.76 7.17
C MET A 25 27.54 13.60 7.30
N SER A 26 27.38 12.61 6.44
CA SER A 26 28.51 11.83 5.92
C SER A 26 28.32 11.74 4.41
N SER A 27 29.16 12.52 3.72
CA SER A 27 29.32 12.48 2.28
C SER A 27 30.00 11.17 1.88
N ALA A 28 29.23 10.23 1.36
CA ALA A 28 29.74 9.17 0.50
C ALA A 28 29.03 9.30 -0.85
N ASN A 29 29.80 9.73 -1.85
CA ASN A 29 29.41 9.75 -3.26
C ASN A 29 29.12 8.32 -3.70
N MET A 30 27.87 7.88 -3.62
CA MET A 30 27.39 6.70 -4.33
C MET A 30 26.71 7.15 -5.61
N ALA A 31 27.50 7.27 -6.67
CA ALA A 31 27.01 7.33 -8.03
C ALA A 31 26.39 5.97 -8.39
N ASN A 32 25.18 5.69 -7.91
CA ASN A 32 24.38 4.60 -8.41
C ASN A 32 23.71 5.08 -9.69
N ALA A 33 24.23 4.60 -10.82
CA ALA A 33 23.54 4.64 -12.10
C ALA A 33 22.21 3.88 -11.96
N TYR A 34 21.13 4.64 -11.72
CA TYR A 34 19.76 4.13 -11.79
C TYR A 34 19.37 4.06 -13.27
N PRO A 35 18.84 2.93 -13.77
CA PRO A 35 18.35 2.87 -15.14
C PRO A 35 17.22 3.88 -15.32
N ASP A 36 17.38 4.74 -16.32
CA ASP A 36 16.45 5.80 -16.69
C ASP A 36 15.13 5.22 -17.20
N GLY A 37 14.01 5.72 -16.63
CA GLY A 37 12.66 5.42 -17.08
C GLY A 37 11.72 5.04 -15.93
N PRO A 38 10.66 5.82 -15.64
CA PRO A 38 9.65 5.41 -14.66
C PRO A 38 8.89 4.19 -15.23
N PRO A 39 8.82 3.06 -14.52
CA PRO A 39 7.89 1.99 -14.87
C PRO A 39 6.48 2.59 -14.89
N ASP A 40 5.62 2.17 -15.83
CA ASP A 40 4.27 2.74 -16.05
C ASP A 40 3.34 2.80 -14.81
N GLY A 41 3.73 2.22 -13.68
CA GLY A 41 3.08 2.36 -12.37
C GLY A 41 3.41 3.64 -11.57
N ASP A 42 4.41 4.44 -11.98
CA ASP A 42 4.88 5.59 -11.19
C ASP A 42 4.04 6.87 -11.36
N ARG A 43 3.10 6.92 -12.31
CA ARG A 43 2.32 8.16 -12.58
C ARG A 43 1.50 8.63 -11.38
N HIS A 44 0.95 7.71 -10.59
CA HIS A 44 0.22 8.08 -9.37
C HIS A 44 1.16 8.63 -8.30
N GLY A 45 2.35 8.03 -8.21
CA GLY A 45 3.37 8.43 -7.26
C GLY A 45 3.97 9.81 -7.54
N GLN A 46 4.20 10.11 -8.83
CA GLN A 46 4.69 11.40 -9.31
C GLN A 46 3.69 12.52 -9.05
N ARG A 47 2.39 12.27 -9.33
CA ARG A 47 1.31 13.24 -9.05
C ARG A 47 1.23 13.62 -7.57
N MET A 48 1.36 12.65 -6.66
CA MET A 48 1.40 12.94 -5.22
C MET A 48 2.62 13.80 -4.84
N ALA A 49 3.79 13.50 -5.40
CA ALA A 49 5.01 14.24 -5.11
C ALA A 49 4.96 15.69 -5.62
N GLU A 50 4.36 15.89 -6.79
CA GLU A 50 4.06 17.22 -7.34
C GLU A 50 3.04 17.97 -6.49
N GLN A 51 1.94 17.33 -6.10
CA GLN A 51 0.90 17.96 -5.29
C GLN A 51 1.40 18.38 -3.90
N LEU A 52 2.33 17.64 -3.30
CA LEU A 52 2.90 17.98 -2.00
C LEU A 52 4.13 18.91 -2.09
N ASN A 53 4.55 19.31 -3.30
CA ASN A 53 5.76 20.10 -3.54
C ASN A 53 6.98 19.48 -2.82
N LEU A 54 7.19 18.17 -2.98
CA LEU A 54 8.32 17.49 -2.33
C LEU A 54 9.65 18.01 -2.89
N SER A 55 10.63 18.21 -2.02
CA SER A 55 12.02 18.48 -2.44
C SER A 55 12.63 17.27 -3.14
N ASP A 56 13.71 17.45 -3.89
CA ASP A 56 14.38 16.34 -4.59
C ASP A 56 14.85 15.24 -3.64
N GLN A 57 15.33 15.63 -2.47
CA GLN A 57 15.71 14.69 -1.41
C GLN A 57 14.50 13.91 -0.88
N GLN A 58 13.38 14.58 -0.62
CA GLN A 58 12.14 13.90 -0.19
C GLN A 58 11.59 12.98 -1.29
N ARG A 59 11.68 13.38 -2.57
CA ARG A 59 11.27 12.55 -3.71
C ARG A 59 12.07 11.26 -3.78
N GLN A 60 13.39 11.35 -3.61
CA GLN A 60 14.26 10.18 -3.62
C GLN A 60 13.92 9.21 -2.47
N GLN A 61 13.71 9.74 -1.27
CA GLN A 61 13.29 8.93 -0.11
C GLN A 61 11.93 8.26 -0.34
N VAL A 62 10.94 8.98 -0.86
CA VAL A 62 9.63 8.43 -1.19
C VAL A 62 9.72 7.36 -2.28
N LYS A 63 10.58 7.54 -3.29
CA LYS A 63 10.81 6.53 -4.34
C LYS A 63 11.40 5.25 -3.75
N GLN A 64 12.39 5.37 -2.86
CA GLN A 64 12.99 4.24 -2.18
C GLN A 64 11.95 3.47 -1.35
N ILE A 65 11.21 4.17 -0.50
CA ILE A 65 10.13 3.58 0.32
C ILE A 65 9.11 2.86 -0.55
N ARG A 66 8.71 3.44 -1.69
CA ARG A 66 7.76 2.79 -2.61
C ARG A 66 8.34 1.56 -3.27
N SER A 67 9.62 1.57 -3.64
CA SER A 67 10.29 0.42 -4.22
C SER A 67 10.34 -0.74 -3.22
N GLU A 68 10.74 -0.47 -1.98
CA GLU A 68 10.78 -1.45 -0.90
C GLU A 68 9.39 -2.00 -0.57
N ASN A 69 8.39 -1.11 -0.47
CA ASN A 69 7.01 -1.52 -0.22
C ASN A 69 6.41 -2.32 -1.38
N ARG A 70 6.78 -2.00 -2.62
CA ARG A 70 6.37 -2.78 -3.78
C ARG A 70 6.96 -4.19 -3.71
N GLU A 71 8.23 -4.31 -3.34
CA GLU A 71 8.90 -5.60 -3.19
C GLU A 71 8.26 -6.45 -2.09
N SER A 72 8.11 -5.87 -0.88
CA SER A 72 7.56 -6.58 0.28
C SER A 72 6.08 -6.95 0.09
N GLY A 73 5.33 -6.18 -0.70
CA GLY A 73 3.93 -6.43 -1.01
C GLY A 73 3.69 -7.44 -2.14
N LYS A 74 4.72 -7.89 -2.88
CA LYS A 74 4.54 -8.79 -4.04
C LYS A 74 3.83 -10.09 -3.67
N SER A 75 4.22 -10.70 -2.56
CA SER A 75 3.65 -11.98 -2.09
C SER A 75 2.16 -11.86 -1.79
N ILE A 76 1.73 -10.78 -1.13
CA ILE A 76 0.32 -10.51 -0.83
C ILE A 76 -0.48 -10.32 -2.14
N HIS A 77 0.08 -9.60 -3.12
CA HIS A 77 -0.57 -9.42 -4.42
C HIS A 77 -0.73 -10.72 -5.18
N GLU A 78 0.31 -11.56 -5.20
CA GLU A 78 0.25 -12.86 -5.87
C GLU A 78 -0.75 -13.79 -5.17
N ALA A 79 -0.77 -13.84 -3.84
CA ALA A 79 -1.75 -14.62 -3.09
C ALA A 79 -3.20 -14.13 -3.36
N MET A 80 -3.42 -12.82 -3.43
CA MET A 80 -4.73 -12.25 -3.80
C MET A 80 -5.15 -12.62 -5.23
N ARG A 81 -4.21 -12.68 -6.16
CA ARG A 81 -4.45 -13.14 -7.53
C ARG A 81 -4.85 -14.61 -7.54
N GLN A 82 -4.09 -15.47 -6.87
CA GLN A 82 -4.37 -16.90 -6.76
C GLN A 82 -5.72 -17.18 -6.11
N ASN A 83 -6.06 -16.48 -5.02
CA ASN A 83 -7.37 -16.59 -4.38
C ASN A 83 -8.52 -16.19 -5.32
N ARG A 84 -8.33 -15.12 -6.12
CA ARG A 84 -9.31 -14.70 -7.14
C ARG A 84 -9.46 -15.76 -8.24
N ASP A 85 -8.36 -16.29 -8.74
CA ASP A 85 -8.37 -17.32 -9.79
C ASP A 85 -9.06 -18.60 -9.27
N ALA A 86 -8.79 -19.00 -8.02
CA ALA A 86 -9.45 -20.11 -7.36
C ALA A 86 -10.98 -19.89 -7.23
N MET A 87 -11.40 -18.69 -6.81
CA MET A 87 -12.82 -18.32 -6.75
C MET A 87 -13.51 -18.42 -8.12
N HIS A 88 -12.83 -17.99 -9.19
CA HIS A 88 -13.37 -18.07 -10.56
C HIS A 88 -13.42 -19.51 -11.10
N ALA A 89 -12.55 -20.39 -10.62
CA ALA A 89 -12.50 -21.79 -11.03
C ALA A 89 -13.55 -22.67 -10.33
N LEU A 90 -14.20 -22.20 -9.26
CA LEU A 90 -15.23 -22.96 -8.56
C LEU A 90 -16.41 -23.30 -9.49
N ASN A 91 -16.91 -24.53 -9.37
CA ASN A 91 -18.09 -24.98 -10.10
C ASN A 91 -19.37 -24.69 -9.27
N PRO A 92 -20.27 -23.79 -9.70
CA PRO A 92 -21.50 -23.48 -8.98
C PRO A 92 -22.47 -24.67 -8.84
N GLY A 93 -22.32 -25.72 -9.66
CA GLY A 93 -23.10 -26.94 -9.57
C GLY A 93 -22.53 -28.00 -8.61
N SER A 94 -21.36 -27.75 -8.01
CA SER A 94 -20.78 -28.66 -7.01
C SER A 94 -21.62 -28.68 -5.74
N ARG A 95 -21.79 -29.88 -5.14
CA ARG A 95 -22.42 -30.02 -3.81
C ARG A 95 -21.69 -29.22 -2.73
N ASP A 96 -20.38 -29.10 -2.88
CA ASP A 96 -19.51 -28.48 -1.87
C ASP A 96 -19.24 -26.99 -2.16
N TYR A 97 -19.83 -26.43 -3.22
CA TYR A 97 -19.59 -25.06 -3.69
C TYR A 97 -19.68 -24.01 -2.57
N ARG A 98 -20.71 -24.07 -1.73
CA ARG A 98 -20.88 -23.09 -0.62
C ARG A 98 -19.74 -23.18 0.40
N ALA A 99 -19.26 -24.38 0.70
CA ALA A 99 -18.16 -24.57 1.64
C ALA A 99 -16.83 -24.08 1.04
N GLU A 100 -16.59 -24.34 -0.24
CA GLU A 100 -15.40 -23.86 -0.96
C GLU A 100 -15.38 -22.33 -1.07
N VAL A 101 -16.52 -21.72 -1.38
CA VAL A 101 -16.67 -20.25 -1.37
C VAL A 101 -16.38 -19.68 0.03
N ALA A 102 -16.93 -20.28 1.08
CA ALA A 102 -16.70 -19.81 2.45
C ALA A 102 -15.21 -19.85 2.80
N LYS A 103 -14.53 -20.96 2.52
CA LYS A 103 -13.10 -21.11 2.75
C LYS A 103 -12.27 -20.04 2.01
N LEU A 104 -12.50 -19.89 0.71
CA LEU A 104 -11.75 -18.89 -0.08
C LEU A 104 -12.07 -17.45 0.35
N ALA A 105 -13.28 -17.20 0.86
CA ALA A 105 -13.65 -15.89 1.39
C ALA A 105 -12.91 -15.57 2.69
N ASP A 106 -12.77 -16.55 3.59
CA ASP A 106 -12.00 -16.40 4.83
C ASP A 106 -10.51 -16.16 4.52
N GLU A 107 -9.93 -16.92 3.59
CA GLU A 107 -8.56 -16.68 3.11
C GLU A 107 -8.39 -15.27 2.55
N LYS A 108 -9.36 -14.82 1.73
CA LYS A 108 -9.35 -13.47 1.17
C LYS A 108 -9.44 -12.40 2.25
N ALA A 109 -10.23 -12.63 3.30
CA ALA A 109 -10.36 -11.68 4.40
C ALA A 109 -9.02 -11.45 5.10
N GLU A 110 -8.24 -12.51 5.34
CA GLU A 110 -6.91 -12.39 5.93
C GLU A 110 -5.93 -11.70 4.98
N LEU A 111 -5.96 -12.00 3.68
CA LEU A 111 -5.13 -11.31 2.69
C LEU A 111 -5.45 -9.81 2.60
N VAL A 112 -6.73 -9.43 2.66
CA VAL A 112 -7.16 -8.03 2.70
C VAL A 112 -6.64 -7.35 3.95
N LYS A 113 -6.72 -8.01 5.11
CA LYS A 113 -6.16 -7.48 6.36
C LYS A 113 -4.65 -7.22 6.24
N GLN A 114 -3.89 -8.18 5.74
CA GLN A 114 -2.44 -8.01 5.52
C GLN A 114 -2.14 -6.85 4.57
N MET A 115 -2.89 -6.75 3.47
CA MET A 115 -2.76 -5.66 2.50
C MET A 115 -3.03 -4.29 3.13
N GLU A 116 -4.08 -4.16 3.95
CA GLU A 116 -4.40 -2.88 4.59
C GLU A 116 -3.37 -2.48 5.66
N MET A 117 -2.83 -3.44 6.40
CA MET A 117 -1.72 -3.19 7.33
C MET A 117 -0.48 -2.69 6.57
N HIS A 118 -0.08 -3.40 5.50
CA HIS A 118 1.07 -3.01 4.66
C HIS A 118 0.91 -1.61 4.05
N ARG A 119 -0.29 -1.27 3.56
CA ARG A 119 -0.61 0.08 3.06
C ARG A 119 -0.53 1.13 4.17
N GLY A 120 -1.01 0.80 5.37
CA GLY A 120 -0.94 1.68 6.54
C GLY A 120 0.49 2.01 6.92
N GLU A 121 1.35 0.99 7.00
CA GLU A 121 2.78 1.12 7.28
C GLU A 121 3.49 1.95 6.21
N SER A 122 3.28 1.63 4.94
CA SER A 122 3.81 2.39 3.80
C SER A 122 3.45 3.87 3.88
N ARG A 123 2.18 4.16 4.24
CA ARG A 123 1.70 5.54 4.39
C ARG A 123 2.35 6.24 5.58
N ALA A 124 2.53 5.55 6.70
CA ALA A 124 3.19 6.11 7.88
C ALA A 124 4.66 6.48 7.57
N GLN A 125 5.37 5.64 6.83
CA GLN A 125 6.75 5.91 6.39
C GLN A 125 6.84 7.18 5.53
N VAL A 126 5.94 7.35 4.55
CA VAL A 126 5.90 8.56 3.73
C VAL A 126 5.54 9.79 4.57
N TYR A 127 4.55 9.68 5.46
CA TYR A 127 4.11 10.77 6.32
C TYR A 127 5.24 11.31 7.23
N ALA A 128 6.14 10.44 7.68
CA ALA A 128 7.28 10.81 8.51
C ALA A 128 8.26 11.77 7.81
N ILE A 129 8.36 11.72 6.47
CA ILE A 129 9.26 12.57 5.65
C ILE A 129 8.65 13.96 5.38
N LEU A 130 7.34 14.10 5.52
CA LEU A 130 6.64 15.35 5.23
C LEU A 130 6.82 16.38 6.35
N THR A 131 6.94 17.65 5.98
CA THR A 131 6.89 18.78 6.93
C THR A 131 5.47 18.96 7.49
N PRO A 132 5.29 19.66 8.63
CA PRO A 132 3.96 19.95 9.18
C PRO A 132 2.98 20.56 8.16
N GLU A 133 3.44 21.51 7.36
CA GLU A 133 2.64 22.21 6.33
C GLU A 133 2.26 21.25 5.19
N GLN A 134 3.19 20.37 4.79
CA GLN A 134 2.92 19.34 3.77
C GLN A 134 1.90 18.31 4.26
N ARG A 135 1.89 17.97 5.56
CA ARG A 135 0.93 17.05 6.17
C ARG A 135 -0.49 17.62 6.16
N GLU A 136 -0.66 18.92 6.43
CA GLU A 136 -1.95 19.60 6.32
C GLU A 136 -2.46 19.61 4.87
N LYS A 137 -1.55 19.83 3.91
CA LYS A 137 -1.87 19.77 2.48
C LYS A 137 -2.31 18.36 2.07
N GLU A 138 -1.61 17.32 2.52
CA GLU A 138 -1.99 15.91 2.27
C GLU A 138 -3.40 15.60 2.80
N ALA A 139 -3.71 16.02 4.03
CA ALA A 139 -5.01 15.80 4.64
C ALA A 139 -6.14 16.47 3.83
N THR A 140 -5.90 17.69 3.35
CA THR A 140 -6.83 18.45 2.51
C THR A 140 -7.06 17.79 1.16
N LEU A 141 -5.98 17.39 0.48
CA LEU A 141 -6.04 16.67 -0.80
C LEU A 141 -6.86 15.38 -0.65
N ARG A 142 -6.57 14.58 0.38
CA ARG A 142 -7.30 13.31 0.66
C ARG A 142 -8.78 13.54 0.91
N SER A 143 -9.15 14.61 1.62
CA SER A 143 -10.55 14.98 1.85
C SER A 143 -11.27 15.33 0.54
N ASN A 144 -10.61 16.10 -0.34
CA ASN A 144 -11.17 16.53 -1.62
C ASN A 144 -11.34 15.36 -2.61
N PHE A 145 -10.37 14.44 -2.68
CA PHE A 145 -10.51 13.21 -3.46
C PHE A 145 -11.72 12.37 -2.99
N ARG A 146 -11.94 12.28 -1.68
CA ARG A 146 -13.10 11.57 -1.11
C ARG A 146 -14.44 12.23 -1.48
N LYS A 147 -14.48 13.55 -1.63
CA LYS A 147 -15.68 14.30 -2.03
C LYS A 147 -15.95 14.18 -3.53
N GLY A 148 -14.93 14.35 -4.38
CA GLY A 148 -15.07 14.24 -5.84
C GLY A 148 -15.48 12.84 -6.34
N GLY A 149 -15.08 11.78 -5.62
CA GLY A 149 -15.53 10.41 -5.91
C GLY A 149 -17.04 10.20 -5.66
N LYS A 150 -17.62 10.88 -4.67
CA LYS A 150 -19.07 10.79 -4.37
C LYS A 150 -19.92 11.46 -5.44
N GLU A 151 -19.39 12.49 -6.08
CA GLU A 151 -20.09 13.26 -7.11
C GLU A 151 -20.11 12.51 -8.46
N LYS A 152 -19.00 11.85 -8.82
CA LYS A 152 -18.95 10.97 -10.01
C LYS A 152 -19.70 9.65 -9.83
N GLY A 153 -19.88 9.18 -8.60
CA GLY A 153 -20.71 8.01 -8.28
C GLY A 153 -22.21 8.21 -8.55
N LYS A 154 -22.67 9.46 -8.74
CA LYS A 154 -24.08 9.77 -9.04
C LYS A 154 -24.46 9.64 -10.52
N TRP A 155 -23.48 9.52 -11.42
CA TRP A 155 -23.69 9.45 -12.88
C TRP A 155 -22.85 8.38 -13.62
N GLY A 156 -21.97 7.64 -12.94
CA GLY A 156 -21.11 6.62 -13.54
C GLY A 156 -21.77 5.25 -13.81
N GLY A 157 -23.08 5.23 -14.02
CA GLY A 157 -23.87 4.03 -14.27
C GLY A 157 -24.58 4.03 -15.62
N ARG A 158 -23.95 4.53 -16.70
CA ARG A 158 -24.49 4.36 -18.07
C ARG A 158 -23.52 4.75 -19.20
N ASP A 159 -22.44 4.01 -19.43
CA ASP A 159 -21.79 3.99 -20.76
C ASP A 159 -21.10 2.65 -21.08
N GLY A 160 -21.92 1.60 -21.17
CA GLY A 160 -21.58 0.40 -21.91
C GLY A 160 -21.45 0.66 -23.42
N ARG A 161 -20.50 1.51 -23.85
CA ARG A 161 -19.96 1.48 -25.21
C ARG A 161 -18.68 0.63 -25.22
N ARG A 162 -18.84 -0.68 -24.97
CA ARG A 162 -18.03 -1.66 -25.69
C ARG A 162 -18.52 -1.59 -27.14
N GLY A 163 -17.78 -0.87 -27.97
CA GLY A 163 -17.98 -0.95 -29.42
C GLY A 163 -17.85 -2.41 -29.86
N PRO A 164 -18.58 -2.83 -30.91
CA PRO A 164 -18.44 -4.18 -31.43
C PRO A 164 -16.99 -4.36 -31.93
N ASP A 165 -16.26 -5.29 -31.31
CA ASP A 165 -14.97 -5.75 -31.84
C ASP A 165 -15.27 -6.70 -33.00
N ASP A 166 -15.60 -6.10 -34.14
CA ASP A 166 -15.78 -6.80 -35.40
C ASP A 166 -14.42 -7.06 -36.08
N ARG A 167 -13.38 -7.51 -35.36
CA ARG A 167 -12.09 -7.91 -36.00
C ARG A 167 -11.29 -8.96 -35.22
N ARG A 168 -11.67 -10.24 -35.39
CA ARG A 168 -10.80 -11.37 -35.79
C ARG A 168 -11.37 -12.74 -35.37
N CYS A 169 -12.21 -13.30 -36.22
CA CYS A 169 -12.18 -14.73 -36.52
C CYS A 169 -12.36 -14.85 -38.04
N ASN A 170 -11.24 -14.95 -38.76
CA ASN A 170 -11.23 -15.34 -40.15
C ASN A 170 -10.24 -16.50 -40.31
N LYS A 171 -10.75 -17.56 -40.94
CA LYS A 171 -10.17 -18.88 -41.24
C LYS A 171 -10.04 -19.89 -40.10
#